data_AF-W2DVN5-F1
#
_entry.id   AF-W2DVN5-F1
#
_cell.length_a   1.000
_cell.length_b   1.000
_cell.length_c   1.000
_cell.angle_alpha   90.00
_cell.angle_beta   90.00
_cell.angle_gamma   90.00
#
_symmetry.space_group_name_H-M   'P 1'
#
loop_
_entity.id
_entity.type
_entity.pdbx_description
1 polymer ?
#
loop_
_entity_poly.entity_id
_entity_poly.type
_entity_poly.pdbx_seq_one_letter_code
_entity_poly.pdbx_strand_id
1 'polypeptide(L)'
;MGKIRARADNEKLFFDFTYLDQRCREQTTLPDTPANRKKLEKILERIEAEITLGCFDYATYFPQSSKVQEISRLQAGCASLKTPLFKDFAELWFEEMRVEWRDTHAKTVRLTLDKHLLPEFGKKEVSAITKAELLSFRSALGKVPGQKGQSLTATRINHIMTPLRMILSEAADRFEFTSPYLNIKSLKVPKTDVEPFTLDEVLQILSTVRDDFRNYYTVRFFTGMRTAEVDGLQWKYVDFQRRQILIRETWVGGKLDYTKNDGSQREIDMSEPVYQALIGQREKTGSGQFVFCTREGTPHAYRNINDRVWYPLLRHLGLRRRCPYQTRHTAATLWLAAGENPEWIARQMGHTTTEMLFRVYSRYVPNLTRRDGSAFDNLIKANLKA
;
A
#
# COMPACT_ATOMS: atom_id res chain seq x y z
N MET A 1 -27.51 -21.95 -3.61
CA MET A 1 -28.18 -22.25 -2.32
C MET A 1 -29.01 -23.49 -2.50
N GLY A 2 -28.75 -24.48 -1.65
CA GLY A 2 -29.54 -25.70 -1.58
C GLY A 2 -30.93 -25.44 -1.04
N LYS A 3 -31.82 -26.41 -1.21
CA LYS A 3 -33.18 -26.39 -0.67
C LYS A 3 -33.53 -27.77 -0.12
N ILE A 4 -34.38 -27.79 0.90
CA ILE A 4 -35.08 -29.00 1.34
C ILE A 4 -36.38 -29.12 0.56
N ARG A 5 -36.57 -30.26 -0.12
CA ARG A 5 -37.76 -30.55 -0.93
C ARG A 5 -38.42 -31.82 -0.46
N ALA A 6 -39.72 -31.95 -0.75
CA ALA A 6 -40.47 -33.18 -0.55
C ALA A 6 -40.70 -33.87 -1.90
N ARG A 7 -40.72 -35.20 -1.87
CA ARG A 7 -41.00 -36.04 -3.03
C ARG A 7 -42.50 -36.27 -3.17
N ALA A 8 -43.04 -36.13 -4.38
CA ALA A 8 -44.48 -36.26 -4.63
C ALA A 8 -44.98 -37.71 -4.53
N ASP A 9 -44.08 -38.69 -4.65
CA ASP A 9 -44.34 -40.12 -4.63
C ASP A 9 -44.42 -40.72 -3.22
N ASN A 10 -43.68 -40.18 -2.25
CA ASN A 10 -43.57 -40.78 -0.92
C ASN A 10 -43.58 -39.78 0.25
N GLU A 11 -43.77 -38.49 -0.04
CA GLU A 11 -43.82 -37.38 0.93
C GLU A 11 -42.60 -37.28 1.86
N LYS A 12 -41.48 -37.92 1.49
CA LYS A 12 -40.22 -37.85 2.26
C LYS A 12 -39.39 -36.66 1.81
N LEU A 13 -38.66 -36.10 2.77
CA LEU A 13 -37.76 -34.98 2.55
C LEU A 13 -36.45 -35.43 1.91
N PHE A 14 -35.86 -34.57 1.08
CA PHE A 14 -34.53 -34.74 0.53
C PHE A 14 -33.79 -33.40 0.42
N PHE A 15 -32.46 -33.47 0.48
CA PHE A 15 -31.57 -32.34 0.24
C PHE A 15 -31.39 -32.14 -1.28
N ASP A 16 -31.51 -30.91 -1.78
CA ASP A 16 -31.23 -30.56 -3.19
C ASP A 16 -30.24 -29.39 -3.22
N PHE A 17 -28.97 -29.67 -3.47
CA PHE A 17 -27.89 -28.68 -3.49
C PHE A 17 -26.87 -28.99 -4.59
N THR A 18 -25.92 -28.08 -4.81
CA THR A 18 -24.85 -28.25 -5.80
C THR A 18 -23.50 -28.27 -5.08
N TYR A 19 -22.64 -29.22 -5.44
CA TYR A 19 -21.28 -29.35 -4.94
C TYR A 19 -20.37 -29.88 -6.06
N LEU A 20 -19.22 -29.23 -6.30
CA LEU A 20 -18.27 -29.56 -7.40
C LEU A 20 -18.96 -29.65 -8.78
N ASP A 21 -19.82 -28.66 -9.08
CA ASP A 21 -20.69 -28.61 -10.27
C ASP A 21 -21.62 -29.83 -10.47
N GLN A 22 -21.70 -30.71 -9.48
CA GLN A 22 -22.64 -31.82 -9.44
C GLN A 22 -23.86 -31.45 -8.60
N ARG A 23 -25.05 -31.69 -9.16
CA ARG A 23 -26.29 -31.59 -8.40
C ARG A 23 -26.47 -32.82 -7.51
N CYS A 24 -26.57 -32.60 -6.20
CA CYS A 24 -26.73 -33.62 -5.18
C CYS A 24 -28.17 -33.63 -4.67
N ARG A 25 -28.85 -34.78 -4.83
CA ARG A 25 -30.24 -35.00 -4.38
C ARG A 25 -30.29 -36.16 -3.40
N GLU A 26 -30.00 -35.87 -2.13
CA GLU A 26 -29.81 -36.91 -1.11
C GLU A 26 -31.08 -37.14 -0.29
N GLN A 27 -31.57 -38.39 -0.31
CA GLN A 27 -32.85 -38.74 0.29
C GLN A 27 -32.75 -38.93 1.80
N THR A 28 -33.84 -38.62 2.49
CA THR A 28 -34.00 -38.91 3.92
C THR A 28 -35.18 -39.85 4.15
N THR A 29 -35.23 -40.45 5.34
CA THR A 29 -36.36 -41.26 5.80
C THR A 29 -37.47 -40.43 6.46
N LEU A 30 -37.30 -39.11 6.58
CA LEU A 30 -38.19 -38.23 7.33
C LEU A 30 -39.39 -37.78 6.50
N PRO A 31 -40.62 -37.86 7.03
CA PRO A 31 -41.80 -37.30 6.37
C PRO A 31 -41.78 -35.75 6.38
N ASP A 32 -42.46 -35.12 5.42
CA ASP A 32 -42.58 -33.66 5.33
C ASP A 32 -43.46 -33.10 6.45
N THR A 33 -42.81 -32.83 7.59
CA THR A 33 -43.39 -32.08 8.71
C THR A 33 -42.59 -30.81 8.95
N PRO A 34 -43.22 -29.73 9.49
CA PRO A 34 -42.51 -28.49 9.79
C PRO A 34 -41.29 -28.68 10.69
N ALA A 35 -41.37 -29.60 11.66
CA ALA A 35 -40.27 -29.91 12.58
C ALA A 35 -39.09 -30.59 11.86
N ASN A 36 -39.37 -31.56 10.99
CA ASN A 36 -38.35 -32.25 10.21
C ASN A 36 -37.68 -31.34 9.19
N ARG A 37 -38.47 -30.49 8.51
CA ARG A 37 -37.97 -29.50 7.56
C ARG A 37 -36.98 -28.55 8.22
N LYS A 38 -37.34 -27.98 9.37
CA LYS A 38 -36.46 -27.09 10.16
C LYS A 38 -35.17 -27.78 10.63
N LYS A 39 -35.24 -29.08 10.96
CA LYS A 39 -34.06 -29.87 11.34
C LYS A 39 -33.11 -30.06 10.15
N LEU A 40 -33.64 -30.40 8.98
CA LEU A 40 -32.83 -30.59 7.77
C LEU A 40 -32.28 -29.25 7.24
N GLU A 41 -33.02 -28.15 7.36
CA GLU A 41 -32.54 -26.81 7.02
C GLU A 41 -31.28 -26.43 7.83
N LYS A 42 -31.25 -26.69 9.14
CA LYS A 42 -30.04 -26.47 9.96
C LYS A 42 -28.85 -27.31 9.52
N ILE A 43 -29.09 -28.55 9.09
CA ILE A 43 -28.03 -29.42 8.57
C ILE A 43 -27.54 -28.88 7.23
N LEU A 44 -28.45 -28.43 6.37
CA LEU A 44 -28.11 -27.83 5.08
C LEU A 44 -27.31 -26.53 5.25
N GLU A 45 -27.68 -25.67 6.19
CA GLU A 45 -26.90 -24.46 6.53
C GLU A 45 -25.46 -24.80 6.93
N ARG A 46 -25.28 -25.87 7.74
CA ARG A 46 -23.96 -26.36 8.12
C ARG A 46 -23.18 -26.89 6.91
N ILE A 47 -23.82 -27.68 6.05
CA ILE A 47 -23.22 -28.19 4.81
C ILE A 47 -22.76 -27.02 3.93
N GLU A 48 -23.60 -26.01 3.72
CA GLU A 48 -23.25 -24.83 2.92
C GLU A 48 -22.08 -24.04 3.53
N ALA A 49 -22.03 -23.92 4.86
CA ALA A 49 -20.91 -23.29 5.56
C ALA A 49 -19.61 -24.08 5.36
N GLU A 50 -19.64 -25.41 5.52
CA GLU A 50 -18.47 -26.28 5.33
C GLU A 50 -18.00 -26.30 3.87
N ILE A 51 -18.91 -26.24 2.89
CA ILE A 51 -18.57 -26.10 1.46
C ILE A 51 -17.87 -24.76 1.24
N THR A 52 -18.39 -23.68 1.82
CA THR A 52 -17.80 -22.33 1.72
C THR A 52 -16.42 -22.24 2.37
N LEU A 53 -16.21 -23.03 3.44
CA LEU A 53 -14.94 -23.12 4.16
C LEU A 53 -13.94 -24.10 3.52
N GLY A 54 -14.37 -24.88 2.53
CA GLY A 54 -13.54 -25.87 1.84
C GLY A 54 -13.21 -27.11 2.67
N CYS A 55 -13.99 -27.39 3.73
CA CYS A 55 -13.79 -28.54 4.63
C CYS A 55 -14.95 -29.55 4.59
N PHE A 56 -15.92 -29.37 3.69
CA PHE A 56 -17.04 -30.29 3.56
C PHE A 56 -16.60 -31.65 3.03
N ASP A 57 -16.92 -32.69 3.79
CA ASP A 57 -16.75 -34.10 3.42
C ASP A 57 -18.12 -34.73 3.11
N TYR A 58 -18.36 -35.01 1.83
CA TYR A 58 -19.60 -35.60 1.35
C TYR A 58 -19.91 -36.95 1.99
N ALA A 59 -18.89 -37.80 2.19
CA ALA A 59 -19.07 -39.16 2.67
C ALA A 59 -19.48 -39.19 4.15
N THR A 60 -19.06 -38.21 4.94
CA THR A 60 -19.46 -38.07 6.35
C THR A 60 -20.95 -37.80 6.49
N TYR A 61 -21.54 -36.98 5.60
CA TYR A 61 -22.98 -36.66 5.67
C TYR A 61 -23.86 -37.69 4.97
N PHE A 62 -23.39 -38.28 3.87
CA PHE A 62 -24.17 -39.18 3.02
C PHE A 62 -23.42 -40.49 2.72
N PRO A 63 -23.09 -41.30 3.74
CA PRO A 63 -22.23 -42.48 3.59
C PRO A 63 -22.82 -43.57 2.69
N GLN A 64 -24.14 -43.61 2.56
CA GLN A 64 -24.86 -44.59 1.73
C GLN A 64 -25.24 -44.06 0.34
N SER A 65 -24.79 -42.85 -0.03
CA SER A 65 -25.12 -42.28 -1.33
C SER A 65 -24.38 -43.00 -2.46
N SER A 66 -25.09 -43.28 -3.56
CA SER A 66 -24.46 -43.78 -4.79
C SER A 66 -23.48 -42.78 -5.41
N LYS A 67 -23.55 -41.50 -5.00
CA LYS A 67 -22.64 -40.44 -5.44
C LYS A 67 -21.33 -40.39 -4.66
N VAL A 68 -21.17 -41.15 -3.57
CA VAL A 68 -19.92 -41.12 -2.77
C VAL A 68 -18.70 -41.41 -3.65
N GLN A 69 -18.73 -42.48 -4.45
CA GLN A 69 -17.59 -42.82 -5.31
C GLN A 69 -17.31 -41.78 -6.41
N GLU A 70 -18.35 -41.17 -6.99
CA GLU A 70 -18.24 -40.14 -8.02
C GLU A 70 -17.68 -38.83 -7.44
N ILE A 71 -18.25 -38.36 -6.32
CA ILE A 71 -17.79 -37.16 -5.61
C ILE A 71 -16.38 -37.36 -5.06
N SER A 72 -16.06 -38.53 -4.51
CA SER A 72 -14.69 -38.85 -4.08
C SER A 72 -13.71 -38.87 -5.25
N ARG A 73 -14.12 -39.32 -6.45
CA ARG A 73 -13.28 -39.22 -7.65
C ARG A 73 -13.11 -37.78 -8.14
N LEU A 74 -14.14 -36.94 -8.06
CA LEU A 74 -14.04 -35.52 -8.43
C LEU A 74 -13.20 -34.73 -7.42
N GLN A 75 -13.33 -35.04 -6.12
CA GLN A 75 -12.44 -34.54 -5.06
C GLN A 75 -11.00 -35.04 -5.25
N ALA A 76 -10.81 -36.31 -5.61
CA ALA A 76 -9.49 -36.88 -5.90
C ALA A 76 -8.89 -36.36 -7.23
N GLY A 77 -9.72 -36.02 -8.21
CA GLY A 77 -9.31 -35.40 -9.47
C GLY A 77 -8.77 -33.98 -9.25
N CYS A 78 -9.33 -33.24 -8.28
CA CYS A 78 -8.73 -32.01 -7.77
C CYS A 78 -7.45 -32.24 -6.93
N ALA A 79 -7.26 -33.44 -6.37
CA ALA A 79 -6.11 -33.80 -5.54
C ALA A 79 -4.99 -34.56 -6.28
N SER A 80 -5.10 -34.73 -7.61
CA SER A 80 -4.18 -35.55 -8.42
C SER A 80 -3.10 -34.75 -9.14
N LEU A 81 -3.13 -33.42 -9.09
CA LEU A 81 -2.02 -32.61 -9.61
C LEU A 81 -0.96 -32.55 -8.51
N LYS A 82 0.14 -33.30 -8.70
CA LYS A 82 1.36 -33.06 -7.94
C LYS A 82 1.78 -31.62 -8.18
N THR A 83 1.53 -30.74 -7.21
CA THR A 83 1.97 -29.36 -7.30
C THR A 83 3.31 -29.20 -6.60
N PRO A 84 4.16 -28.26 -7.03
CA PRO A 84 5.44 -28.04 -6.38
C PRO A 84 5.26 -27.61 -4.92
N LEU A 85 6.31 -27.80 -4.12
CA LEU A 85 6.37 -27.18 -2.81
C LEU A 85 6.30 -25.65 -2.95
N PHE A 86 5.67 -25.00 -1.98
CA PHE A 86 5.55 -23.55 -1.94
C PHE A 86 6.90 -22.87 -2.03
N LYS A 87 7.95 -23.43 -1.41
CA LYS A 87 9.30 -22.88 -1.52
C LYS A 87 9.75 -22.84 -2.97
N ASP A 88 9.68 -23.95 -3.67
CA ASP A 88 10.20 -24.06 -5.03
C ASP A 88 9.41 -23.17 -6.00
N PHE A 89 8.08 -23.12 -5.83
CA PHE A 89 7.24 -22.25 -6.63
C PHE A 89 7.42 -20.76 -6.30
N ALA A 90 7.61 -20.39 -5.03
CA ALA A 90 7.87 -19.02 -4.63
C ALA A 90 9.21 -18.50 -5.17
N GLU A 91 10.24 -19.35 -5.27
CA GLU A 91 11.51 -19.00 -5.91
C GLU A 91 11.35 -18.77 -7.41
N LEU A 92 10.64 -19.68 -8.11
CA LEU A 92 10.33 -19.51 -9.54
C LEU A 92 9.57 -18.20 -9.79
N TRP A 93 8.48 -17.99 -9.05
CA TRP A 93 7.67 -16.78 -9.14
C TRP A 93 8.49 -15.52 -8.85
N PHE A 94 9.39 -15.56 -7.86
CA PHE A 94 10.23 -14.42 -7.53
C PHE A 94 11.17 -14.06 -8.68
N GLU A 95 11.86 -15.03 -9.30
CA GLU A 95 12.78 -14.74 -10.40
C GLU A 95 12.04 -14.25 -11.65
N GLU A 96 10.86 -14.79 -11.96
CA GLU A 96 10.01 -14.31 -13.06
C GLU A 96 9.57 -12.86 -12.83
N MET A 97 9.06 -12.54 -11.64
CA MET A 97 8.55 -11.20 -11.33
C MET A 97 9.66 -10.17 -11.09
N ARG A 98 10.85 -10.59 -10.65
CA ARG A 98 11.97 -9.70 -10.33
C ARG A 98 12.39 -8.85 -11.53
N VAL A 99 12.23 -9.36 -12.75
CA VAL A 99 12.58 -8.64 -13.99
C VAL A 99 11.78 -7.33 -14.13
N GLU A 100 10.57 -7.28 -13.57
CA GLU A 100 9.71 -6.10 -13.62
C GLU A 100 9.96 -5.11 -12.46
N TRP A 101 10.76 -5.52 -11.48
CA TRP A 101 10.90 -4.82 -10.21
C TRP A 101 12.21 -4.05 -10.11
N ARG A 102 12.15 -2.92 -9.40
CA ARG A 102 13.37 -2.29 -8.89
C ARG A 102 14.02 -3.16 -7.83
N ASP A 103 15.35 -3.09 -7.74
CA ASP A 103 16.15 -3.75 -6.71
C ASP A 103 15.58 -3.59 -5.29
N THR A 104 15.10 -2.40 -4.94
CA THR A 104 14.54 -2.12 -3.61
C THR A 104 13.23 -2.85 -3.34
N HIS A 105 12.37 -2.96 -4.36
CA HIS A 105 11.13 -3.72 -4.25
C HIS A 105 11.43 -5.23 -4.20
N ALA A 106 12.31 -5.73 -5.09
CA ALA A 106 12.75 -7.12 -5.08
C ALA A 106 13.35 -7.51 -3.73
N LYS A 107 14.24 -6.68 -3.15
CA LYS A 107 14.77 -6.90 -1.78
C LYS A 107 13.68 -6.94 -0.72
N THR A 108 12.65 -6.09 -0.83
CA THR A 108 11.54 -6.06 0.13
C THR A 108 10.69 -7.33 0.04
N VAL A 109 10.40 -7.79 -1.17
CA VAL A 109 9.67 -9.05 -1.41
C VAL A 109 10.51 -10.22 -0.91
N ARG A 110 11.80 -10.30 -1.28
CA ARG A 110 12.73 -11.34 -0.82
C ARG A 110 12.77 -11.45 0.71
N LEU A 111 12.98 -10.32 1.40
CA LEU A 111 12.94 -10.28 2.87
C LEU A 111 11.60 -10.76 3.44
N THR A 112 10.50 -10.55 2.73
CA THR A 112 9.17 -11.03 3.14
C THR A 112 9.06 -12.54 2.96
N LEU A 113 9.55 -13.08 1.85
CA LEU A 113 9.60 -14.53 1.61
C LEU A 113 10.43 -15.21 2.70
N ASP A 114 11.68 -14.80 2.86
CA ASP A 114 12.65 -15.47 3.73
C ASP A 114 12.25 -15.40 5.21
N LYS A 115 11.74 -14.23 5.64
CA LYS A 115 11.41 -14.00 7.06
C LYS A 115 10.06 -14.60 7.47
N HIS A 116 9.09 -14.65 6.56
CA HIS A 116 7.70 -14.90 6.92
C HIS A 116 7.07 -16.07 6.16
N LEU A 117 7.19 -16.12 4.83
CA LEU A 117 6.41 -17.08 4.03
C LEU A 117 7.09 -18.44 3.92
N LEU A 118 8.39 -18.48 3.62
CA LEU A 118 9.14 -19.72 3.47
C LEU A 118 9.21 -20.54 4.76
N PRO A 119 9.40 -19.95 5.96
CA PRO A 119 9.39 -20.71 7.21
C PRO A 119 8.04 -21.38 7.50
N GLU A 120 6.93 -20.72 7.14
CA GLU A 120 5.57 -21.20 7.45
C GLU A 120 5.06 -22.22 6.41
N PHE A 121 5.22 -21.91 5.12
CA PHE A 121 4.56 -22.65 4.04
C PHE A 121 5.52 -23.46 3.19
N GLY A 122 6.84 -23.23 3.29
CA GLY A 122 7.81 -23.73 2.30
C GLY A 122 7.84 -25.24 2.08
N LYS A 123 7.44 -26.04 3.08
CA LYS A 123 7.40 -27.52 3.01
C LYS A 123 6.05 -28.09 2.54
N LYS A 124 5.06 -27.24 2.25
CA LYS A 124 3.74 -27.67 1.79
C LYS A 124 3.65 -27.52 0.28
N GLU A 125 2.94 -28.42 -0.36
CA GLU A 125 2.53 -28.24 -1.76
C GLU A 125 1.61 -27.02 -1.87
N VAL A 126 1.70 -26.28 -2.97
CA VAL A 126 0.91 -25.05 -3.16
C VAL A 126 -0.61 -25.32 -3.16
N SER A 127 -1.05 -26.49 -3.66
CA SER A 127 -2.45 -26.92 -3.62
C SER A 127 -2.93 -27.37 -2.24
N ALA A 128 -2.00 -27.75 -1.33
CA ALA A 128 -2.33 -28.22 0.00
C ALA A 128 -2.52 -27.09 1.03
N ILE A 129 -2.18 -25.85 0.68
CA ILE A 129 -2.34 -24.70 1.56
C ILE A 129 -3.81 -24.30 1.61
N THR A 130 -4.38 -24.28 2.81
CA THR A 130 -5.80 -24.00 3.03
C THR A 130 -6.06 -22.56 3.44
N LYS A 131 -7.29 -22.11 3.19
CA LYS A 131 -7.77 -20.79 3.66
C LYS A 131 -7.66 -20.62 5.18
N ALA A 132 -7.92 -21.69 5.94
CA ALA A 132 -7.81 -21.68 7.40
C ALA A 132 -6.38 -21.37 7.86
N GLU A 133 -5.38 -21.94 7.20
CA GLU A 133 -3.97 -21.70 7.48
C GLU A 133 -3.56 -20.27 7.13
N LEU A 134 -4.05 -19.71 6.01
CA LEU A 134 -3.80 -18.31 5.66
C LEU A 134 -4.36 -17.35 6.72
N LEU A 135 -5.56 -17.61 7.24
CA LEU A 135 -6.18 -16.81 8.28
C LEU A 135 -5.46 -16.97 9.63
N SER A 136 -5.05 -18.19 9.96
CA SER A 136 -4.25 -18.49 11.16
C SER A 136 -2.90 -17.77 11.11
N PHE A 137 -2.19 -17.86 9.98
CA PHE A 137 -0.94 -17.17 9.73
C PHE A 137 -1.09 -15.65 9.84
N ARG A 138 -2.13 -15.07 9.23
CA ARG A 138 -2.43 -13.63 9.37
C ARG A 138 -2.65 -13.22 10.82
N SER A 139 -3.31 -14.06 11.62
CA SER A 139 -3.51 -13.84 13.06
C SER A 139 -2.18 -13.94 13.83
N ALA A 140 -1.34 -14.93 13.51
CA ALA A 140 -0.02 -15.12 14.10
C ALA A 140 0.90 -13.92 13.82
N LEU A 141 0.88 -13.34 12.61
CA LEU A 141 1.62 -12.12 12.29
C LEU A 141 1.26 -10.94 13.19
N GLY A 142 0.01 -10.86 13.66
CA GLY A 142 -0.42 -9.86 14.64
C GLY A 142 0.20 -10.05 16.03
N LYS A 143 0.76 -11.22 16.32
CA LYS A 143 1.45 -11.54 17.59
C LYS A 143 2.97 -11.44 17.49
N VAL A 144 3.53 -11.34 16.28
CA VAL A 144 4.97 -11.20 16.07
C VAL A 144 5.43 -9.84 16.60
N PRO A 145 6.45 -9.77 17.48
CA PRO A 145 6.98 -8.52 17.96
C PRO A 145 7.70 -7.77 16.83
N GLY A 146 7.30 -6.54 16.61
CA GLY A 146 7.97 -5.58 15.74
C GLY A 146 9.22 -4.98 16.40
N GLN A 147 9.83 -3.99 15.74
CA GLN A 147 11.12 -3.38 16.14
C GLN A 147 11.15 -2.73 17.54
N LYS A 148 10.00 -2.63 18.22
CA LYS A 148 9.87 -2.07 19.58
C LYS A 148 9.01 -2.94 20.51
N GLY A 149 8.91 -4.24 20.23
CA GLY A 149 8.05 -5.16 21.01
C GLY A 149 6.55 -5.01 20.75
N GLN A 150 6.13 -4.06 19.91
CA GLN A 150 4.74 -3.88 19.49
C GLN A 150 4.38 -4.84 18.37
N SER A 151 3.13 -5.32 18.33
CA SER A 151 2.58 -6.09 17.22
C SER A 151 2.77 -5.42 15.86
N LEU A 152 2.87 -6.22 14.80
CA LEU A 152 2.88 -5.71 13.43
C LEU A 152 1.61 -4.93 13.10
N THR A 153 1.76 -3.81 12.40
CA THR A 153 0.61 -2.99 11.98
C THR A 153 -0.20 -3.67 10.88
N ALA A 154 -1.48 -3.34 10.74
CA ALA A 154 -2.35 -3.84 9.67
C ALA A 154 -1.73 -3.64 8.27
N THR A 155 -1.11 -2.49 8.02
CA THR A 155 -0.38 -2.20 6.76
C THR A 155 0.76 -3.19 6.54
N ARG A 156 1.57 -3.44 7.57
CA ARG A 156 2.70 -4.37 7.46
C ARG A 156 2.22 -5.80 7.23
N ILE A 157 1.17 -6.23 7.93
CA ILE A 157 0.55 -7.54 7.72
C ILE A 157 0.03 -7.65 6.28
N ASN A 158 -0.71 -6.65 5.79
CA ASN A 158 -1.18 -6.64 4.40
C ASN A 158 0.00 -6.74 3.41
N HIS A 159 1.10 -6.02 3.62
CA HIS A 159 2.30 -6.13 2.78
C HIS A 159 2.94 -7.52 2.80
N ILE A 160 2.89 -8.24 3.92
CA ILE A 160 3.39 -9.63 4.00
C ILE A 160 2.45 -10.57 3.25
N MET A 161 1.15 -10.34 3.39
CA MET A 161 0.11 -11.17 2.78
C MET A 161 -0.03 -10.95 1.27
N THR A 162 0.38 -9.80 0.72
CA THR A 162 0.29 -9.51 -0.72
C THR A 162 1.12 -10.46 -1.58
N PRO A 163 2.43 -10.69 -1.33
CA PRO A 163 3.19 -11.71 -2.07
C PRO A 163 2.60 -13.11 -1.92
N LEU A 164 2.12 -13.48 -0.72
CA LEU A 164 1.46 -14.77 -0.50
C LEU A 164 0.24 -14.95 -1.40
N ARG A 165 -0.60 -13.91 -1.51
CA ARG A 165 -1.73 -13.90 -2.45
C ARG A 165 -1.27 -14.07 -3.89
N MET A 166 -0.28 -13.30 -4.33
CA MET A 166 0.20 -13.34 -5.72
C MET A 166 0.74 -14.73 -6.08
N ILE A 167 1.57 -15.31 -5.21
CA ILE A 167 2.12 -16.65 -5.40
C ILE A 167 1.01 -17.70 -5.48
N LEU A 168 0.04 -17.67 -4.56
CA LEU A 168 -1.04 -18.67 -4.52
C LEU A 168 -2.11 -18.46 -5.60
N SER A 169 -2.27 -17.24 -6.13
CA SER A 169 -3.11 -16.99 -7.29
C SER A 169 -2.44 -17.51 -8.55
N GLU A 170 -1.15 -17.19 -8.76
CA GLU A 170 -0.40 -17.69 -9.92
C GLU A 170 -0.28 -19.22 -9.91
N ALA A 171 -0.04 -19.83 -8.74
CA ALA A 171 -0.03 -21.28 -8.61
C ALA A 171 -1.38 -21.91 -8.96
N ALA A 172 -2.46 -21.32 -8.44
CA ALA A 172 -3.83 -21.78 -8.69
C ALA A 172 -4.15 -21.75 -10.19
N ASP A 173 -3.71 -20.71 -10.89
CA ASP A 173 -3.91 -20.57 -12.32
C ASP A 173 -3.05 -21.56 -13.12
N ARG A 174 -1.77 -21.76 -12.78
CA ARG A 174 -0.86 -22.68 -13.49
C ARG A 174 -1.17 -24.16 -13.29
N PHE A 175 -1.66 -24.52 -12.11
CA PHE A 175 -1.95 -25.90 -11.73
C PHE A 175 -3.45 -26.15 -11.56
N GLU A 176 -4.28 -25.27 -12.13
CA GLU A 176 -5.74 -25.45 -12.27
C GLU A 176 -6.46 -25.86 -10.97
N PHE A 177 -6.10 -25.25 -9.83
CA PHE A 177 -6.79 -25.45 -8.56
C PHE A 177 -7.43 -24.16 -8.05
N THR A 178 -8.35 -24.25 -7.09
CA THR A 178 -8.97 -23.05 -6.51
C THR A 178 -8.02 -22.37 -5.53
N SER A 179 -7.67 -21.11 -5.77
CA SER A 179 -6.80 -20.36 -4.85
C SER A 179 -7.39 -20.29 -3.43
N PRO A 180 -6.65 -20.72 -2.38
CA PRO A 180 -7.11 -20.63 -1.00
C PRO A 180 -7.25 -19.18 -0.51
N TYR A 181 -6.69 -18.22 -1.26
CA TYR A 181 -6.79 -16.79 -0.97
C TYR A 181 -8.15 -16.18 -1.34
N LEU A 182 -9.03 -16.96 -2.00
CA LEU A 182 -10.35 -16.49 -2.43
C LEU A 182 -11.16 -15.91 -1.26
N ASN A 183 -11.68 -14.69 -1.47
CA ASN A 183 -12.46 -13.93 -0.49
C ASN A 183 -11.73 -13.56 0.82
N ILE A 184 -10.39 -13.58 0.85
CA ILE A 184 -9.63 -13.02 1.98
C ILE A 184 -9.45 -11.51 1.77
N LYS A 185 -10.21 -10.72 2.52
CA LYS A 185 -10.10 -9.25 2.51
C LYS A 185 -8.85 -8.79 3.25
N SER A 186 -8.20 -7.74 2.74
CA SER A 186 -7.13 -7.03 3.43
C SER A 186 -7.63 -6.44 4.77
N LEU A 187 -6.74 -6.35 5.75
CA LEU A 187 -7.04 -5.67 7.01
C LEU A 187 -7.31 -4.20 6.75
N LYS A 188 -8.28 -3.63 7.47
CA LYS A 188 -8.55 -2.18 7.40
C LYS A 188 -7.33 -1.41 7.89
N VAL A 189 -6.84 -0.51 7.06
CA VAL A 189 -5.74 0.40 7.40
C VAL A 189 -6.34 1.78 7.68
N PRO A 190 -6.14 2.36 8.87
CA PRO A 190 -6.58 3.73 9.13
C PRO A 190 -5.88 4.69 8.17
N LYS A 191 -6.58 5.73 7.73
CA LYS A 191 -5.96 6.79 6.91
C LYS A 191 -4.90 7.50 7.76
N THR A 192 -3.73 7.72 7.19
CA THR A 192 -2.71 8.56 7.81
C THR A 192 -3.13 10.02 7.72
N ASP A 193 -3.15 10.72 8.84
CA ASP A 193 -3.38 12.16 8.84
C ASP A 193 -2.14 12.93 8.38
N VAL A 194 -2.40 13.96 7.58
CA VAL A 194 -1.38 14.92 7.15
C VAL A 194 -1.34 16.03 8.19
N GLU A 195 -0.15 16.48 8.55
CA GLU A 195 0.07 17.47 9.61
C GLU A 195 1.04 18.52 9.07
N PRO A 196 0.58 19.38 8.15
CA PRO A 196 1.45 20.40 7.58
C PRO A 196 1.79 21.45 8.63
N PHE A 197 2.95 22.08 8.48
CA PHE A 197 3.37 23.18 9.32
C PHE A 197 2.67 24.47 8.89
N THR A 198 2.39 25.36 9.83
CA THR A 198 2.00 26.74 9.51
C THR A 198 3.21 27.51 8.97
N LEU A 199 2.98 28.63 8.27
CA LEU A 199 4.08 29.46 7.79
C LEU A 199 4.96 29.95 8.95
N ASP A 200 4.36 30.33 10.08
CA ASP A 200 5.10 30.77 11.27
C ASP A 200 5.99 29.66 11.84
N GLU A 201 5.47 28.43 11.94
CA GLU A 201 6.28 27.28 12.36
C GLU A 201 7.43 27.01 11.37
N VAL A 202 7.19 27.15 10.05
CA VAL A 202 8.25 27.02 9.03
C VAL A 202 9.33 28.08 9.23
N LEU A 203 8.95 29.35 9.40
CA LEU A 203 9.89 30.44 9.62
C LEU A 203 10.69 30.24 10.91
N GLN A 204 10.04 29.80 11.99
CA GLN A 204 10.70 29.47 13.25
C GLN A 204 11.72 28.33 13.08
N ILE A 205 11.34 27.26 12.35
CA ILE A 205 12.25 26.16 12.03
C ILE A 205 13.45 26.67 11.24
N LEU A 206 13.23 27.47 10.19
CA LEU A 206 14.30 28.00 9.35
C LEU A 206 15.19 28.99 10.08
N SER A 207 14.66 29.77 11.04
CA SER A 207 15.46 30.71 11.82
C SER A 207 16.36 30.02 12.84
N THR A 208 15.90 28.91 13.43
CA THR A 208 16.55 28.24 14.57
C THR A 208 17.38 27.01 14.19
N VAL A 209 17.13 26.40 13.03
CA VAL A 209 17.94 25.27 12.57
C VAL A 209 19.40 25.69 12.39
N ARG A 210 20.31 24.74 12.64
CA ARG A 210 21.74 24.92 12.41
C ARG A 210 22.04 25.39 10.98
N ASP A 211 22.99 26.31 10.83
CA ASP A 211 23.24 27.03 9.57
C ASP A 211 23.66 26.16 8.38
N ASP A 212 24.27 25.01 8.65
CA ASP A 212 24.60 24.01 7.62
C ASP A 212 23.35 23.30 7.05
N PHE A 213 22.24 23.30 7.78
CA PHE A 213 20.96 22.72 7.36
C PHE A 213 19.90 23.74 6.96
N ARG A 214 20.14 25.05 7.14
CA ARG A 214 19.19 26.10 6.78
C ARG A 214 18.78 26.02 5.31
N ASN A 215 19.74 25.99 4.40
CA ASN A 215 19.49 25.87 2.95
C ASN A 215 18.74 24.58 2.60
N TYR A 216 19.10 23.47 3.25
CA TYR A 216 18.46 22.17 3.05
C TYR A 216 16.97 22.20 3.42
N TYR A 217 16.63 22.76 4.58
CA TYR A 217 15.23 22.86 4.99
C TYR A 217 14.46 23.90 4.18
N THR A 218 15.07 25.03 3.80
CA THR A 218 14.43 26.01 2.89
C THR A 218 13.99 25.35 1.60
N VAL A 219 14.87 24.57 0.96
CA VAL A 219 14.54 23.79 -0.23
C VAL A 219 13.42 22.78 0.07
N ARG A 220 13.50 22.04 1.19
CA ARG A 220 12.47 21.04 1.54
C ARG A 220 11.08 21.61 1.78
N PHE A 221 10.97 22.81 2.34
CA PHE A 221 9.68 23.45 2.64
C PHE A 221 9.07 24.16 1.44
N PHE A 222 9.88 24.66 0.51
CA PHE A 222 9.40 25.56 -0.55
C PHE A 222 9.51 25.01 -1.97
N THR A 223 9.86 23.73 -2.14
CA THR A 223 9.89 23.06 -3.45
C THR A 223 8.93 21.88 -3.55
N GLY A 224 8.40 21.40 -2.43
CA GLY A 224 7.57 20.21 -2.40
C GLY A 224 8.29 18.92 -2.84
N MET A 225 9.62 18.90 -2.99
CA MET A 225 10.35 17.71 -3.44
C MET A 225 10.16 16.51 -2.49
N ARG A 226 10.20 15.29 -3.04
CA ARG A 226 10.25 14.06 -2.24
C ARG A 226 11.60 13.96 -1.54
N THR A 227 11.63 13.27 -0.40
CA THR A 227 12.85 13.12 0.41
C THR A 227 14.05 12.61 -0.40
N ALA A 228 13.88 11.53 -1.17
CA ALA A 228 14.93 10.96 -2.01
C ALA A 228 15.36 11.87 -3.17
N GLU A 229 14.51 12.81 -3.60
CA GLU A 229 14.84 13.80 -4.65
C GLU A 229 15.73 14.89 -4.06
N VAL A 230 15.41 15.41 -2.87
CA VAL A 230 16.24 16.44 -2.20
C VAL A 230 17.58 15.86 -1.78
N ASP A 231 17.57 14.69 -1.14
CA ASP A 231 18.80 14.06 -0.63
C ASP A 231 19.73 13.67 -1.79
N GLY A 232 19.18 13.33 -2.96
CA GLY A 232 19.93 12.98 -4.15
C GLY A 232 20.15 14.13 -5.14
N LEU A 233 19.82 15.37 -4.79
CA LEU A 233 19.88 16.49 -5.73
C LEU A 233 21.34 16.78 -6.11
N GLN A 234 21.59 16.88 -7.42
CA GLN A 234 22.91 17.15 -7.99
C GLN A 234 22.97 18.53 -8.64
N TRP A 235 24.16 19.15 -8.63
CA TRP A 235 24.35 20.49 -9.20
C TRP A 235 24.04 20.56 -10.70
N LYS A 236 24.30 19.47 -11.45
CA LYS A 236 23.94 19.37 -12.88
C LYS A 236 22.45 19.55 -13.18
N TYR A 237 21.60 19.45 -12.17
CA TYR A 237 20.15 19.58 -12.27
C TYR A 237 19.61 20.88 -11.64
N VAL A 238 20.48 21.82 -11.31
CA VAL A 238 20.10 23.15 -10.81
C VAL A 238 20.40 24.19 -11.88
N ASP A 239 19.35 24.67 -12.55
CA ASP A 239 19.45 25.70 -13.58
C ASP A 239 19.15 27.08 -12.96
N PHE A 240 20.21 27.83 -12.66
CA PHE A 240 20.08 29.18 -12.10
C PHE A 240 19.61 30.22 -13.13
N GLN A 241 19.83 29.99 -14.43
CA GLN A 241 19.42 30.92 -15.48
C GLN A 241 17.90 30.86 -15.67
N ARG A 242 17.36 29.64 -15.70
CA ARG A 242 15.91 29.40 -15.80
C ARG A 242 15.20 29.43 -14.45
N ARG A 243 15.95 29.51 -13.34
CA ARG A 243 15.44 29.39 -11.95
C ARG A 243 14.64 28.10 -11.76
N GLN A 244 15.20 26.97 -12.19
CA GLN A 244 14.53 25.66 -12.17
C GLN A 244 15.39 24.54 -11.59
N ILE A 245 14.76 23.64 -10.83
CA ILE A 245 15.36 22.40 -10.36
C ILE A 245 14.78 21.25 -11.19
N LEU A 246 15.63 20.51 -11.89
CA LEU A 246 15.22 19.41 -12.76
C LEU A 246 15.24 18.09 -11.97
N ILE A 247 14.07 17.54 -11.67
CA ILE A 247 13.98 16.25 -10.99
C ILE A 247 14.19 15.15 -12.00
N ARG A 248 15.39 14.54 -11.99
CA ARG A 248 15.82 13.54 -12.96
C ARG A 248 16.21 12.19 -12.35
N GLU A 249 16.83 12.25 -11.19
CA GLU A 249 17.34 11.10 -10.45
C GLU A 249 16.92 11.21 -8.97
N THR A 250 16.94 10.08 -8.27
CA THR A 250 16.66 9.98 -6.84
C THR A 250 17.73 9.16 -6.15
N TRP A 251 18.01 9.48 -4.88
CA TRP A 251 18.93 8.70 -4.05
C TRP A 251 18.17 7.75 -3.13
N VAL A 252 18.26 6.45 -3.38
CA VAL A 252 17.55 5.41 -2.61
C VAL A 252 18.50 4.26 -2.29
N GLY A 253 18.58 3.89 -1.02
CA GLY A 253 19.38 2.73 -0.59
C GLY A 253 20.88 2.87 -0.85
N GLY A 254 21.42 4.09 -0.89
CA GLY A 254 22.83 4.36 -1.12
C GLY A 254 23.24 4.37 -2.60
N LYS A 255 22.29 4.42 -3.53
CA LYS A 255 22.54 4.48 -4.96
C LYS A 255 21.68 5.55 -5.63
N LEU A 256 22.20 6.12 -6.71
CA LEU A 256 21.41 6.90 -7.66
C LEU A 256 20.55 5.96 -8.49
N ASP A 257 19.27 6.30 -8.62
CA ASP A 257 18.29 5.59 -9.44
C ASP A 257 17.50 6.61 -10.27
N TYR A 258 17.24 6.29 -11.53
CA TYR A 258 16.47 7.16 -12.43
C TYR A 258 15.01 7.20 -11.98
N THR A 259 14.25 8.27 -12.24
CA THR A 259 12.82 8.25 -11.87
C THR A 259 12.02 7.39 -12.86
N LYS A 260 11.15 6.51 -12.34
CA LYS A 260 10.61 5.32 -13.06
C LYS A 260 9.77 5.68 -14.28
N ASN A 261 9.08 6.80 -14.22
CA ASN A 261 8.02 7.16 -15.13
C ASN A 261 8.23 8.60 -15.61
N ASP A 262 7.90 8.90 -16.86
CA ASP A 262 7.97 10.28 -17.40
C ASP A 262 7.17 11.27 -16.53
N GLY A 263 6.10 10.83 -15.87
CA GLY A 263 5.33 11.68 -14.93
C GLY A 263 6.03 12.02 -13.60
N SER A 264 7.16 11.37 -13.27
CA SER A 264 7.99 11.74 -12.12
C SER A 264 9.09 12.75 -12.47
N GLN A 265 9.46 12.78 -13.75
CA GLN A 265 10.36 13.76 -14.34
C GLN A 265 9.64 15.11 -14.41
N ARG A 266 10.23 16.15 -13.84
CA ARG A 266 9.62 17.50 -13.83
C ARG A 266 10.63 18.59 -13.53
N GLU A 267 10.25 19.80 -13.86
CA GLU A 267 10.91 21.04 -13.47
C GLU A 267 10.19 21.61 -12.25
N ILE A 268 10.96 22.05 -11.27
CA ILE A 268 10.45 22.80 -10.13
C ILE A 268 10.91 24.24 -10.24
N ASP A 269 9.96 25.15 -10.41
CA ASP A 269 10.22 26.59 -10.43
C ASP A 269 10.70 27.06 -9.04
N MET A 270 11.82 27.77 -8.98
CA MET A 270 12.38 28.28 -7.72
C MET A 270 11.69 29.57 -7.29
N SER A 271 11.20 29.61 -6.06
CA SER A 271 10.91 30.87 -5.38
C SER A 271 12.20 31.60 -5.01
N GLU A 272 12.13 32.90 -4.75
CA GLU A 272 13.31 33.70 -4.37
C GLU A 272 14.06 33.12 -3.14
N PRO A 273 13.39 32.67 -2.05
CA PRO A 273 14.08 32.02 -0.95
C PRO A 273 14.82 30.74 -1.33
N VAL A 274 14.27 29.95 -2.27
CA VAL A 274 14.91 28.72 -2.77
C VAL A 274 16.13 29.06 -3.61
N TYR A 275 16.02 30.05 -4.50
CA TYR A 275 17.13 30.52 -5.32
C TYR A 275 18.31 30.97 -4.44
N GLN A 276 18.05 31.85 -3.45
CA GLN A 276 19.09 32.33 -2.54
C GLN A 276 19.70 31.20 -1.69
N ALA A 277 18.87 30.27 -1.20
CA ALA A 277 19.36 29.10 -0.47
C ALA A 277 20.30 28.23 -1.33
N LEU A 278 20.00 28.06 -2.61
CA LEU A 278 20.85 27.30 -3.53
C LEU A 278 22.13 28.04 -3.92
N ILE A 279 22.08 29.37 -4.07
CA ILE A 279 23.29 30.19 -4.26
C ILE A 279 24.22 30.05 -3.05
N GLY A 280 23.71 30.27 -1.83
CA GLY A 280 24.51 30.11 -0.62
C GLY A 280 24.97 28.66 -0.37
N GLN A 281 24.25 27.67 -0.88
CA GLN A 281 24.68 26.27 -0.82
C GLN A 281 25.79 25.96 -1.83
N ARG A 282 25.80 26.64 -2.98
CA ARG A 282 26.82 26.47 -4.02
C ARG A 282 28.20 26.94 -3.55
N GLU A 283 28.26 27.96 -2.71
CA GLU A 283 29.51 28.39 -2.06
C GLU A 283 30.13 27.28 -1.18
N LYS A 284 29.29 26.41 -0.59
CA LYS A 284 29.72 25.34 0.32
C LYS A 284 30.05 24.04 -0.40
N THR A 285 29.29 23.69 -1.44
CA THR A 285 29.30 22.35 -2.05
C THR A 285 29.34 22.35 -3.57
N GLY A 286 29.44 23.53 -4.20
CA GLY A 286 29.34 23.71 -5.65
C GLY A 286 30.45 23.08 -6.49
N SER A 287 31.58 22.73 -5.87
CA SER A 287 32.66 21.95 -6.49
C SER A 287 32.39 20.45 -6.51
N GLY A 288 31.43 19.97 -5.72
CA GLY A 288 31.05 18.57 -5.63
C GLY A 288 29.94 18.18 -6.61
N GLN A 289 29.54 16.91 -6.55
CA GLN A 289 28.43 16.38 -7.35
C GLN A 289 27.06 16.75 -6.78
N PHE A 290 26.89 16.61 -5.46
CA PHE A 290 25.61 16.73 -4.77
C PHE A 290 25.44 18.10 -4.11
N VAL A 291 24.21 18.62 -4.12
CA VAL A 291 23.85 19.90 -3.49
C VAL A 291 23.89 19.81 -1.97
N PHE A 292 23.41 18.69 -1.42
CA PHE A 292 23.38 18.45 0.02
C PHE A 292 24.12 17.16 0.35
N CYS A 293 25.32 17.29 0.92
CA CYS A 293 26.23 16.18 1.13
C CYS A 293 27.01 16.29 2.43
N THR A 294 27.55 15.15 2.87
CA THR A 294 28.53 15.08 3.94
C THR A 294 29.86 15.71 3.51
N ARG A 295 30.81 15.84 4.45
CA ARG A 295 32.15 16.36 4.14
C ARG A 295 32.89 15.51 3.11
N GLU A 296 32.56 14.24 3.02
CA GLU A 296 33.08 13.27 2.06
C GLU A 296 32.40 13.36 0.69
N GLY A 297 31.47 14.31 0.48
CA GLY A 297 30.79 14.52 -0.80
C GLY A 297 29.64 13.55 -1.07
N THR A 298 29.27 12.70 -0.11
CA THR A 298 28.16 11.74 -0.28
C THR A 298 26.82 12.31 0.20
N PRO A 299 25.69 11.94 -0.40
CA PRO A 299 24.37 12.33 0.08
C PRO A 299 24.17 12.00 1.56
N HIS A 300 23.52 12.92 2.28
CA HIS A 300 23.21 12.66 3.68
C HIS A 300 22.29 11.44 3.83
N ALA A 301 22.60 10.59 4.81
CA ALA A 301 21.69 9.52 5.19
C ALA A 301 20.45 10.10 5.87
N TYR A 302 19.27 9.91 5.26
CA TYR A 302 17.98 10.39 5.77
C TYR A 302 17.75 10.10 7.26
N ARG A 303 18.08 8.89 7.72
CA ARG A 303 17.94 8.52 9.15
C ARG A 303 18.80 9.40 10.05
N ASN A 304 20.04 9.70 9.65
CA ASN A 304 20.97 10.49 10.44
C ASN A 304 20.49 11.95 10.56
N ILE A 305 19.99 12.55 9.48
CA ILE A 305 19.39 13.90 9.53
C ILE A 305 18.21 13.91 10.49
N ASN A 306 17.34 12.91 10.41
CA ASN A 306 16.12 12.89 11.21
C ASN A 306 16.42 12.80 12.71
N ASP A 307 17.28 11.84 13.07
CA ASP A 307 17.55 11.51 14.47
C ASP A 307 18.46 12.57 15.13
N ARG A 308 19.35 13.21 14.37
CA ARG A 308 20.34 14.16 14.91
C ARG A 308 20.00 15.63 14.71
N VAL A 309 19.14 15.98 13.76
CA VAL A 309 18.80 17.38 13.43
C VAL A 309 17.31 17.63 13.59
N TRP A 310 16.48 16.92 12.82
CA TRP A 310 15.05 17.21 12.72
C TRP A 310 14.28 17.03 14.03
N TYR A 311 14.30 15.83 14.63
CA TYR A 311 13.55 15.58 15.86
C TYR A 311 14.08 16.37 17.07
N PRO A 312 15.41 16.53 17.25
CA PRO A 312 15.94 17.44 18.27
C PRO A 312 15.46 18.88 18.08
N LEU A 313 15.44 19.41 16.85
CA LEU A 313 14.97 20.76 16.56
C LEU A 313 13.49 20.94 16.92
N LEU A 314 12.61 20.02 16.51
CA LEU A 314 11.19 20.10 16.85
C LEU A 314 10.97 20.10 18.37
N ARG A 315 11.72 19.27 19.12
CA ARG A 315 11.66 19.27 20.59
C ARG A 315 12.13 20.61 21.18
N HIS A 316 13.23 21.16 20.66
CA HIS A 316 13.77 22.43 21.13
C HIS A 316 12.78 23.59 20.93
N LEU A 317 12.07 23.60 19.80
CA LEU A 317 11.05 24.60 19.49
C LEU A 317 9.70 24.36 20.18
N GLY A 318 9.55 23.28 20.95
CA GLY A 318 8.26 22.89 21.54
C GLY A 318 7.20 22.46 20.50
N LEU A 319 7.60 22.15 19.27
CA LEU A 319 6.71 21.74 18.20
C LEU A 319 6.36 20.25 18.31
N ARG A 320 5.13 19.90 17.91
CA ARG A 320 4.69 18.51 17.85
C ARG A 320 5.62 17.70 16.95
N ARG A 321 5.98 16.50 17.41
CA ARG A 321 6.80 15.57 16.64
C ARG A 321 6.09 15.19 15.33
N ARG A 322 6.66 15.62 14.21
CA ARG A 322 6.19 15.34 12.84
C ARG A 322 7.32 14.72 12.03
N CYS A 323 7.02 13.86 11.06
CA CYS A 323 8.07 13.31 10.20
C CYS A 323 8.54 14.38 9.17
N PRO A 324 9.79 14.32 8.68
CA PRO A 324 10.28 15.29 7.70
C PRO A 324 9.50 15.28 6.37
N TYR A 325 8.78 14.21 6.05
CA TYR A 325 7.93 14.19 4.87
C TYR A 325 6.79 15.23 4.94
N GLN A 326 6.46 15.72 6.14
CA GLN A 326 5.51 16.83 6.30
C GLN A 326 6.00 18.13 5.64
N THR A 327 7.30 18.33 5.35
CA THR A 327 7.74 19.53 4.62
C THR A 327 7.14 19.60 3.21
N ARG A 328 6.99 18.44 2.54
CA ARG A 328 6.34 18.35 1.23
C ARG A 328 4.84 18.64 1.32
N HIS A 329 4.18 18.10 2.35
CA HIS A 329 2.77 18.41 2.59
C HIS A 329 2.55 19.88 2.94
N THR A 330 3.50 20.48 3.66
CA THR A 330 3.51 21.91 3.99
C THR A 330 3.63 22.75 2.74
N ALA A 331 4.56 22.45 1.84
CA ALA A 331 4.71 23.16 0.56
C ALA A 331 3.39 23.22 -0.21
N ALA A 332 2.75 22.07 -0.41
CA ALA A 332 1.48 21.98 -1.12
C ALA A 332 0.35 22.77 -0.44
N THR A 333 0.28 22.70 0.89
CA THR A 333 -0.73 23.40 1.68
C THR A 333 -0.52 24.92 1.62
N LEU A 334 0.72 25.39 1.72
CA LEU A 334 1.06 26.81 1.64
C LEU A 334 0.81 27.38 0.23
N TRP A 335 1.15 26.65 -0.83
CA TRP A 335 0.84 27.07 -2.21
C TRP A 335 -0.66 27.18 -2.46
N LEU A 336 -1.44 26.18 -2.02
CA LEU A 336 -2.90 26.25 -2.10
C LEU A 336 -3.45 27.46 -1.32
N ALA A 337 -2.92 27.70 -0.13
CA ALA A 337 -3.35 28.84 0.70
C ALA A 337 -2.97 30.20 0.13
N ALA A 338 -1.88 30.27 -0.63
CA ALA A 338 -1.49 31.45 -1.38
C ALA A 338 -2.37 31.70 -2.62
N GLY A 339 -3.25 30.76 -2.97
CA GLY A 339 -4.14 30.86 -4.14
C GLY A 339 -3.48 30.43 -5.44
N GLU A 340 -2.38 29.66 -5.38
CA GLU A 340 -1.69 29.17 -6.58
C GLU A 340 -2.57 28.21 -7.39
N ASN A 341 -2.37 28.21 -8.72
CA ASN A 341 -3.13 27.33 -9.61
C ASN A 341 -2.90 25.84 -9.23
N PRO A 342 -3.95 25.06 -8.92
CA PRO A 342 -3.83 23.65 -8.58
C PRO A 342 -3.09 22.79 -9.62
N GLU A 343 -3.22 23.09 -10.92
CA GLU A 343 -2.50 22.37 -11.98
C GLU A 343 -1.00 22.67 -11.92
N TRP A 344 -0.63 23.93 -11.68
CA TRP A 344 0.76 24.31 -11.46
C TRP A 344 1.34 23.59 -10.24
N ILE A 345 0.60 23.54 -9.13
CA ILE A 345 1.02 22.81 -7.93
C ILE A 345 1.19 21.31 -8.23
N ALA A 346 0.25 20.72 -8.96
CA ALA A 346 0.30 19.30 -9.32
C ALA A 346 1.56 18.99 -10.15
N ARG A 347 1.87 19.87 -11.12
CA ARG A 347 3.08 19.81 -11.95
C ARG A 347 4.36 19.94 -11.11
N GLN A 348 4.47 20.95 -10.25
CA GLN A 348 5.61 21.15 -9.33
C GLN A 348 5.82 19.94 -8.42
N MET A 349 4.73 19.32 -7.96
CA MET A 349 4.78 18.16 -7.07
C MET A 349 5.03 16.84 -7.80
N GLY A 350 4.79 16.77 -9.12
CA GLY A 350 4.84 15.53 -9.89
C GLY A 350 3.69 14.59 -9.51
N HIS A 351 2.48 15.12 -9.45
CA HIS A 351 1.24 14.35 -9.36
C HIS A 351 0.64 14.17 -10.75
N THR A 352 0.16 12.96 -11.05
CA THR A 352 -0.53 12.67 -12.32
C THR A 352 -1.88 13.38 -12.42
N THR A 353 -2.54 13.65 -11.29
CA THR A 353 -3.84 14.33 -11.24
C THR A 353 -3.88 15.36 -10.11
N THR A 354 -4.74 16.36 -10.27
CA THR A 354 -5.05 17.36 -9.23
C THR A 354 -5.92 16.80 -8.10
N GLU A 355 -6.60 15.66 -8.31
CA GLU A 355 -7.46 15.01 -7.30
C GLU A 355 -6.71 14.79 -5.98
N MET A 356 -5.44 14.39 -6.05
CA MET A 356 -4.65 14.18 -4.84
C MET A 356 -4.51 15.46 -4.01
N LEU A 357 -4.36 16.62 -4.67
CA LEU A 357 -4.25 17.90 -3.97
C LEU A 357 -5.51 18.20 -3.17
N PHE A 358 -6.68 18.08 -3.79
CA PHE A 358 -7.95 18.35 -3.12
C PHE A 358 -8.29 17.29 -2.07
N ARG A 359 -8.00 16.01 -2.34
CA ARG A 359 -8.30 14.93 -1.39
C ARG A 359 -7.42 14.97 -0.14
N VAL A 360 -6.18 15.44 -0.27
CA VAL A 360 -5.18 15.36 0.80
C VAL A 360 -4.97 16.70 1.51
N TYR A 361 -4.92 17.83 0.78
CA TYR A 361 -4.48 19.11 1.32
C TYR A 361 -5.60 20.12 1.58
N SER A 362 -6.70 20.08 0.84
CA SER A 362 -7.77 21.11 0.91
C SER A 362 -8.24 21.41 2.34
N ARG A 363 -8.42 20.37 3.17
CA ARG A 363 -8.85 20.49 4.57
C ARG A 363 -7.86 21.21 5.50
N TYR A 364 -6.60 21.36 5.07
CA TYR A 364 -5.53 21.98 5.85
C TYR A 364 -5.14 23.36 5.33
N VAL A 365 -5.71 23.79 4.21
CA VAL A 365 -5.47 25.12 3.65
C VAL A 365 -5.94 26.12 4.71
N PRO A 366 -5.02 26.80 5.40
CA PRO A 366 -5.42 27.85 6.30
C PRO A 366 -5.99 28.95 5.42
N ASN A 367 -7.08 29.58 5.85
CA ASN A 367 -7.68 30.70 5.14
C ASN A 367 -6.78 31.95 5.29
N LEU A 368 -5.56 31.87 4.73
CA LEU A 368 -4.47 32.84 4.88
C LEU A 368 -4.79 34.13 4.12
N THR A 369 -5.49 34.02 3.00
CA THR A 369 -5.84 35.17 2.16
C THR A 369 -7.18 35.79 2.55
N ARG A 370 -8.10 35.11 3.25
CA ARG A 370 -9.46 35.61 3.62
C ARG A 370 -10.19 36.30 2.45
N ARG A 371 -9.95 35.81 1.24
CA ARG A 371 -10.26 36.50 -0.02
C ARG A 371 -10.97 35.63 -1.04
N ASP A 372 -11.49 34.48 -0.63
CA ASP A 372 -12.32 33.66 -1.51
C ASP A 372 -13.50 34.52 -2.00
N GLY A 373 -13.70 34.54 -3.32
CA GLY A 373 -14.67 35.44 -3.97
C GLY A 373 -14.13 36.85 -4.27
N SER A 374 -13.20 37.41 -3.50
CA SER A 374 -12.74 38.80 -3.72
C SER A 374 -11.98 39.00 -5.03
N ALA A 375 -11.25 37.99 -5.50
CA ALA A 375 -10.59 38.03 -6.81
C ALA A 375 -11.63 38.06 -7.95
N PHE A 376 -12.72 37.30 -7.81
CA PHE A 376 -13.84 37.31 -8.73
C PHE A 376 -14.64 38.61 -8.64
N ASP A 377 -14.87 39.14 -7.44
CA ASP A 377 -15.49 40.46 -7.23
C ASP A 377 -14.68 41.57 -7.87
N ASN A 378 -13.35 41.52 -7.76
CA ASN A 378 -12.46 42.48 -8.40
C ASN A 378 -12.50 42.36 -9.92
N LEU A 379 -12.54 41.13 -10.46
CA LEU A 379 -12.73 40.87 -11.89
C LEU A 379 -14.07 41.45 -12.38
N ILE A 380 -15.18 41.17 -11.68
CA ILE A 380 -16.49 41.71 -12.00
C ILE A 380 -16.47 43.24 -11.96
N LYS A 381 -15.95 43.84 -10.87
CA LYS A 381 -15.90 45.30 -10.72
C LYS A 381 -15.07 45.99 -11.80
N ALA A 382 -14.00 45.36 -12.26
CA ALA A 382 -13.19 45.87 -13.36
C ALA A 382 -13.93 45.84 -14.71
N ASN A 383 -14.82 44.87 -14.92
CA ASN A 383 -15.51 44.64 -16.19
C ASN A 383 -16.95 45.19 -16.24
N LEU A 384 -17.59 45.48 -15.10
CA LEU A 384 -18.89 46.16 -15.03
C LEU A 384 -18.79 47.69 -14.95
N LYS A 385 -17.57 48.23 -14.85
CA LYS A 385 -17.29 49.68 -14.90
C LYS A 385 -16.91 50.17 -16.30
N ALA A 386 -16.97 49.30 -17.31
CA ALA A 386 -16.95 49.63 -18.73
C ALA A 386 -18.39 49.54 -19.26
#